data_AF-A0A925ZY57-F1
#
_entry.id   AF-A0A925ZY57-F1
#
_cell.length_a   1.000
_cell.length_b   1.000
_cell.length_c   1.000
_cell.angle_alpha   90.00
_cell.angle_beta   90.00
_cell.angle_gamma   90.00
#
_symmetry.space_group_name_H-M   'P 1'
#
loop_
_entity.id
_entity.type
_entity.pdbx_description
1 polymer ?
#
loop_
_entity_poly.entity_id
_entity_poly.type
_entity_poly.pdbx_seq_one_letter_code
_entity_poly.pdbx_strand_id
1 'polypeptide(L)'
;MIVALDVYYHQAAAKAVGVTFAAWHSAELTSSHETVLTKLEPYEPGAFYKRELPCLLAVLEQIDLAAADCLVVDGYVVLDDAGRPGLGWHLYQQLQEKIPVFGVAKTRFF
;
A
#
# COMPACT_ATOMS: atom_id res chain seq x y z
N MET A 1 15.13 1.58 5.59
CA MET A 1 14.69 0.49 4.67
C MET A 1 13.54 0.97 3.79
N ILE A 2 13.35 0.35 2.63
CA ILE A 2 12.18 0.58 1.75
C ILE A 2 11.18 -0.55 1.95
N VAL A 3 9.89 -0.23 2.02
CA VAL A 3 8.82 -1.24 2.09
C VAL A 3 7.97 -1.14 0.83
N ALA A 4 7.89 -2.22 0.04
CA ALA A 4 7.02 -2.30 -1.12
C ALA A 4 5.78 -3.13 -0.79
N LEU A 5 4.61 -2.63 -1.21
CA LEU A 5 3.30 -3.12 -0.81
C LEU A 5 2.43 -3.40 -2.04
N ASP A 6 1.70 -4.50 -2.01
CA ASP A 6 0.71 -4.87 -3.02
C ASP A 6 -0.48 -5.59 -2.38
N VAL A 7 -1.65 -5.50 -3.02
CA VAL A 7 -2.88 -6.19 -2.62
C VAL A 7 -3.46 -6.95 -3.81
N TYR A 8 -3.65 -8.25 -3.62
CA TYR A 8 -4.29 -9.12 -4.59
C TYR A 8 -5.65 -9.59 -4.08
N TYR A 9 -6.69 -9.40 -4.88
CA TYR A 9 -8.03 -9.91 -4.57
C TYR A 9 -8.22 -11.34 -5.09
N HIS A 10 -8.76 -12.21 -4.24
CA HIS A 10 -9.17 -13.55 -4.62
C HIS A 10 -10.57 -13.87 -4.07
N GLN A 11 -11.56 -13.94 -4.96
CA GLN A 11 -12.96 -14.19 -4.60
C GLN A 11 -13.47 -13.17 -3.56
N ALA A 12 -13.82 -13.63 -2.35
CA ALA A 12 -14.29 -12.81 -1.24
C ALA A 12 -13.17 -12.37 -0.28
N ALA A 13 -11.90 -12.66 -0.59
CA ALA A 13 -10.76 -12.30 0.23
C ALA A 13 -9.79 -11.38 -0.53
N ALA A 14 -8.94 -10.67 0.22
CA ALA A 14 -7.78 -9.99 -0.30
C ALA A 14 -6.54 -10.48 0.44
N LYS A 15 -5.46 -10.71 -0.29
CA LYS A 15 -4.14 -10.97 0.24
C LYS A 15 -3.30 -9.70 0.07
N ALA A 16 -2.75 -9.17 1.15
CA ALA A 16 -1.76 -8.12 1.09
C ALA A 16 -0.37 -8.68 1.39
N VAL A 17 0.64 -8.17 0.68
CA VAL A 17 2.03 -8.54 0.85
C VAL A 17 2.87 -7.29 1.01
N GLY A 18 3.77 -7.31 1.99
CA GLY A 18 4.77 -6.29 2.21
C GLY A 18 6.17 -6.92 2.17
N VAL A 19 7.02 -6.42 1.30
CA VAL A 19 8.43 -6.84 1.22
C VAL A 19 9.34 -5.67 1.57
N THR A 20 10.46 -5.96 2.22
CA THR A 20 11.43 -4.93 2.63
C THR A 20 12.72 -5.04 1.84
N PHE A 21 13.34 -3.90 1.57
CA PHE A 21 14.66 -3.81 0.94
C PHE A 21 15.57 -2.93 1.78
N ALA A 22 16.84 -3.31 1.88
CA ALA A 22 17.85 -2.50 2.57
C ALA A 22 18.10 -1.17 1.85
N ALA A 23 18.15 -1.19 0.51
CA ALA A 23 18.37 -0.01 -0.32
C ALA A 23 17.72 -0.16 -1.72
N TRP A 24 17.61 0.95 -2.46
CA TRP A 24 17.00 0.97 -3.81
C TRP A 24 17.68 0.07 -4.83
N HIS A 25 18.98 -0.17 -4.67
CA HIS A 25 19.78 -1.02 -5.57
C HIS A 25 19.89 -2.47 -5.09
N SER A 26 19.19 -2.85 -4.01
CA SER A 26 19.19 -4.21 -3.50
C SER A 26 18.56 -5.16 -4.52
N ALA A 27 19.28 -6.21 -4.90
CA ALA A 27 18.78 -7.26 -5.80
C ALA A 27 17.87 -8.27 -5.08
N GLU A 28 18.00 -8.37 -3.75
CA GLU A 28 17.28 -9.31 -2.90
C GLU A 28 16.46 -8.55 -1.86
N LEU A 29 15.31 -9.11 -1.48
CA LEU A 29 14.52 -8.64 -0.36
C LEU A 29 15.18 -9.00 0.98
N THR A 30 14.92 -8.20 2.01
CA THR A 30 15.39 -8.44 3.39
C THR A 30 14.36 -9.23 4.21
N SER A 31 13.07 -8.96 4.02
CA SER A 31 11.98 -9.73 4.61
C SER A 31 10.72 -9.66 3.74
N SER A 32 9.80 -10.61 3.97
CA SER A 32 8.49 -10.67 3.34
C SER A 32 7.42 -11.00 4.39
N HIS A 33 6.33 -10.25 4.39
CA HIS A 33 5.20 -10.40 5.28
C HIS A 33 3.93 -10.46 4.46
N GLU A 34 2.95 -11.25 4.90
CA GLU A 34 1.67 -11.37 4.24
C GLU A 34 0.52 -11.43 5.22
N THR A 35 -0.65 -11.01 4.76
CA THR A 35 -1.90 -11.14 5.50
C THR A 35 -3.05 -11.42 4.53
N VAL A 36 -4.07 -12.11 5.01
CA VAL A 36 -5.28 -12.40 4.25
C VAL A 36 -6.49 -11.87 5.01
N LEU A 37 -7.23 -10.96 4.40
CA LEU A 37 -8.47 -10.40 4.93
C LEU A 37 -9.65 -11.02 4.18
N THR A 38 -10.56 -11.65 4.92
CA THR A 38 -11.78 -12.28 4.38
C THR A 38 -13.03 -11.41 4.52
N LYS A 39 -12.94 -10.30 5.25
CA LYS A 39 -14.01 -9.31 5.40
C LYS A 39 -13.60 -8.04 4.69
N LEU A 40 -13.97 -7.93 3.42
CA LEU A 40 -13.77 -6.71 2.64
C LEU A 40 -15.02 -5.84 2.74
N GLU A 41 -14.82 -4.52 2.86
CA GLU A 41 -15.93 -3.58 2.72
C GLU A 41 -16.58 -3.70 1.33
N PRO A 42 -17.89 -3.42 1.21
CA PRO A 42 -18.56 -3.37 -0.09
C PRO A 42 -17.83 -2.42 -1.04
N TYR A 43 -17.79 -2.77 -2.33
CA TYR A 43 -17.22 -1.87 -3.33
C TYR A 43 -18.09 -0.62 -3.49
N GLU A 44 -17.47 0.55 -3.30
CA GLU A 44 -18.07 1.84 -3.59
C GLU A 44 -17.34 2.46 -4.80
N PRO A 45 -18.06 2.81 -5.89
CA PRO A 45 -17.46 3.51 -7.02
C PRO A 45 -16.74 4.80 -6.58
N GLY A 46 -15.48 4.95 -6.98
CA GLY A 46 -14.66 6.10 -6.59
C GLY A 46 -13.97 6.00 -5.22
N ALA A 47 -14.24 4.95 -4.44
CA ALA A 47 -13.62 4.70 -3.13
C ALA A 47 -12.91 3.34 -3.06
N PHE A 48 -12.27 2.95 -4.16
CA PHE A 48 -11.48 1.71 -4.29
C PHE A 48 -10.48 1.50 -3.13
N TYR A 49 -9.87 2.58 -2.64
CA TYR A 49 -8.89 2.53 -1.55
C TYR A 49 -9.46 1.91 -0.26
N LYS A 50 -10.78 1.98 -0.02
CA LYS A 50 -11.41 1.44 1.21
C LYS A 50 -11.22 -0.07 1.36
N ARG A 51 -11.08 -0.79 0.25
CA ARG A 51 -10.86 -2.24 0.27
C ARG A 51 -9.39 -2.61 0.45
N GLU A 52 -8.47 -1.84 -0.12
CA GLU A 52 -7.03 -2.12 -0.03
C GLU A 52 -6.39 -1.59 1.22
N LEU A 53 -6.78 -0.39 1.66
CA LEU A 53 -6.16 0.30 2.77
C LEU A 53 -6.15 -0.54 4.07
N PRO A 54 -7.26 -1.21 4.47
CA PRO A 54 -7.22 -2.11 5.63
C PRO A 54 -6.24 -3.27 5.46
N CYS A 55 -6.10 -3.78 4.23
CA CYS A 55 -5.18 -4.88 3.93
C CYS A 55 -3.72 -4.42 4.04
N LEU A 56 -3.41 -3.22 3.53
CA LEU A 56 -2.08 -2.60 3.64
C LEU A 56 -1.70 -2.34 5.10
N LEU A 57 -2.62 -1.78 5.89
CA LEU A 57 -2.37 -1.53 7.32
C LEU A 57 -2.10 -2.84 8.07
N ALA A 58 -2.88 -3.90 7.80
CA ALA A 58 -2.72 -5.19 8.45
C ALA A 58 -1.39 -5.90 8.14
N VAL A 59 -0.80 -5.70 6.95
CA VAL A 59 0.54 -6.24 6.66
C VAL A 59 1.63 -5.36 7.28
N LEU A 60 1.43 -4.04 7.34
CA LEU A 60 2.36 -3.09 7.94
C LEU A 60 2.51 -3.27 9.45
N GLU A 61 1.49 -3.76 10.16
CA GLU A 61 1.58 -4.12 11.59
C GLU A 61 2.65 -5.18 11.88
N GLN A 62 3.07 -5.95 10.87
CA GLN A 62 4.10 -6.99 11.00
C GLN A 62 5.52 -6.48 10.72
N ILE A 63 5.66 -5.20 10.34
CA ILE A 63 6.91 -4.59 9.90
C ILE A 63 7.29 -3.48 10.89
N ASP A 64 8.55 -3.45 11.33
CA ASP A 64 9.04 -2.35 12.16
C ASP A 64 9.21 -1.06 11.33
N LEU A 65 8.17 -0.24 11.31
CA LEU A 65 8.15 1.01 10.55
C LEU A 65 9.07 2.09 11.12
N ALA A 66 9.64 1.93 12.33
CA ALA A 66 10.58 2.91 12.87
C ALA A 66 11.86 3.01 12.02
N ALA A 67 12.21 1.96 11.29
CA ALA A 67 13.35 1.91 10.39
C ALA A 67 12.99 2.18 8.91
N ALA A 68 11.72 2.47 8.60
CA ALA A 68 11.26 2.70 7.23
C ALA A 68 11.60 4.12 6.75
N ASP A 69 12.32 4.21 5.63
CA ASP A 69 12.63 5.47 4.95
C ASP A 69 11.45 5.92 4.09
N CYS A 70 10.76 4.96 3.47
CA CYS A 70 9.57 5.20 2.66
C CYS A 70 8.78 3.91 2.41
N LEU A 71 7.52 4.09 2.02
CA LEU A 71 6.66 3.04 1.49
C LEU A 71 6.47 3.22 -0.02
N VAL A 72 6.39 2.11 -0.75
CA VAL A 72 6.05 2.05 -2.16
C VAL A 72 4.77 1.25 -2.31
N VAL A 73 3.76 1.81 -2.96
CA VAL A 73 2.47 1.15 -3.20
C VAL A 73 2.25 0.95 -4.70
N ASP A 74 1.68 -0.20 -5.09
CA ASP A 74 1.17 -0.42 -6.44
C ASP A 74 -0.12 0.38 -6.64
N GLY A 75 0.01 1.64 -7.06
CA GLY A 75 -1.13 2.53 -7.23
C GLY A 75 -0.75 4.00 -7.19
N TYR A 76 -1.77 4.84 -7.18
CA TYR A 76 -1.61 6.29 -7.19
C TYR A 76 -1.60 6.89 -5.78
N VAL A 77 -0.80 7.94 -5.59
CA VAL A 77 -0.91 8.83 -4.42
C VAL A 77 -2.00 9.86 -4.66
N VAL A 78 -2.01 10.48 -5.84
CA VAL A 78 -3.02 11.46 -6.29
C VAL A 78 -3.60 10.96 -7.61
N LEU A 79 -4.93 11.00 -7.74
CA LEU A 79 -5.68 10.41 -8.87
C LEU A 79 -5.88 11.35 -10.06
N ASP A 80 -5.91 12.66 -9.83
CA ASP A 80 -6.16 13.66 -10.88
C ASP A 80 -5.43 14.99 -10.58
N ASP A 81 -5.41 15.88 -11.58
CA ASP A 81 -4.78 17.22 -11.47
C ASP A 81 -5.48 18.13 -10.45
N ALA A 82 -6.69 17.77 -10.01
CA ALA A 82 -7.43 18.48 -8.96
C ALA A 82 -6.96 18.09 -7.56
N GLY A 83 -6.02 17.14 -7.44
CA GLY A 83 -5.50 16.70 -6.14
C GLY A 83 -6.35 15.62 -5.47
N ARG A 84 -7.20 14.89 -6.22
CA ARG A 84 -8.05 13.85 -5.64
C ARG A 84 -7.20 12.77 -4.95
N PRO A 85 -7.45 12.48 -3.66
CA PRO A 85 -6.72 11.45 -2.92
C PRO A 85 -6.79 10.06 -3.57
N GLY A 86 -5.62 9.44 -3.74
CA GLY A 86 -5.48 8.03 -4.09
C GLY A 86 -5.13 7.15 -2.89
N LEU A 87 -4.88 5.87 -3.17
CA LEU A 87 -4.52 4.88 -2.15
C LEU A 87 -3.29 5.32 -1.32
N GLY A 88 -2.25 5.80 -2.00
CA GLY A 88 -1.01 6.23 -1.34
C GLY A 88 -1.22 7.44 -0.42
N TRP A 89 -2.08 8.39 -0.81
CA TRP A 89 -2.42 9.53 0.04
C TRP A 89 -3.17 9.09 1.30
N HIS A 90 -4.18 8.23 1.15
CA HIS A 90 -4.91 7.72 2.30
C HIS A 90 -4.00 6.93 3.25
N LEU A 91 -3.08 6.12 2.73
CA LEU A 91 -2.09 5.42 3.54
C LEU A 91 -1.18 6.40 4.29
N TYR A 92 -0.68 7.43 3.62
CA TYR A 92 0.15 8.47 4.23
C TYR A 92 -0.56 9.14 5.42
N GLN A 93 -1.84 9.48 5.26
CA GLN A 93 -2.66 10.07 6.32
C GLN A 93 -2.88 9.10 7.49
N GLN A 94 -3.14 7.81 7.23
CA GLN A 94 -3.31 6.81 8.30
C GLN A 94 -2.03 6.62 9.14
N LEU A 95 -0.87 6.84 8.53
CA LEU A 95 0.44 6.79 9.20
C LEU A 95 0.84 8.13 9.83
N GLN A 96 -0.12 9.02 10.07
CA GLN A 96 0.07 10.33 10.68
C GLN A 96 1.10 11.20 9.92
N GLU A 97 1.19 11.01 8.61
CA GLU A 97 2.02 11.82 7.72
C GLU A 97 3.54 11.70 8.00
N LYS A 98 3.97 10.62 8.69
CA LYS A 98 5.35 10.44 9.16
C LYS A 98 6.27 9.76 8.15
N ILE A 99 5.75 8.86 7.33
CA ILE A 99 6.54 8.03 6.42
C ILE A 99 6.15 8.37 4.98
N PRO A 100 7.07 8.84 4.14
CA PRO A 100 6.79 9.14 2.74
C PRO A 100 6.21 7.93 1.99
N VAL A 101 5.20 8.18 1.14
CA VAL A 101 4.57 7.15 0.30
C VAL A 101 4.77 7.48 -1.17
N PHE A 102 5.35 6.54 -1.92
CA PHE A 102 5.53 6.60 -3.36
C PHE A 102 4.54 5.68 -4.05
N GLY A 103 3.77 6.22 -4.99
CA GLY A 103 2.86 5.45 -5.82
C GLY A 103 3.49 5.04 -7.14
N VAL A 104 3.45 3.75 -7.46
CA VAL A 104 3.93 3.19 -8.73
C VAL A 104 2.74 2.54 -9.44
N ALA A 105 2.00 3.33 -10.21
CA ALA A 105 0.84 2.83 -10.95
C ALA A 105 1.25 2.25 -12.32
N LYS A 106 0.67 1.09 -12.65
CA LYS A 106 0.96 0.36 -13.91
C LYS A 106 0.09 0.80 -15.09
N THR A 107 -1.04 1.44 -14.82
CA THR A 107 -2.02 1.90 -15.82
C THR A 107 -2.41 3.34 -15.56
N ARG A 108 -2.79 4.07 -16.62
CA ARG A 108 -3.29 5.44 -16.50
C ARG A 108 -4.67 5.45 -15.84
N PHE A 109 -4.88 6.36 -14.89
CA PHE A 109 -6.19 6.71 -14.37
C PHE A 109 -6.87 7.72 -15.31
N PHE A 110 -8.14 7.53 -15.64
CA PHE A 110 -8.94 8.35 -16.55
C PHE A 110 -10.22 8.85 -15.88
#